data_AF-A0AAE5TJH6-F1
#
_entry.id   AF-A0AAE5TJH6-F1
#
_cell.length_a   1.000
_cell.length_b   1.000
_cell.length_c   1.000
_cell.angle_alpha   90.00
_cell.angle_beta   90.00
_cell.angle_gamma   90.00
#
_symmetry.space_group_name_H-M   'P 1'
#
loop_
_entity.id
_entity.type
_entity.pdbx_description
1 polymer ?
#
loop_
_entity_poly.entity_id
_entity_poly.type
_entity_poly.pdbx_seq_one_letter_code
_entity_poly.pdbx_strand_id
1 'polypeptide(L)'
;MAFTEFPKIIPTPKEVNQRGIAYCRNVLGDKDPITKAFNRLSQPEKGCVIALAGTESGDLKTPFLSDLRLENYTHEGYRKIARAMWRIRTLANQLPDFSTLKTYTTQDQLMTREKYNATHN
;
A
#
# COMPACT_ATOMS: atom_id res chain seq x y z
N MET A 1 19.00 10.31 -28.96
CA MET A 1 20.39 10.50 -28.50
C MET A 1 21.26 9.48 -29.21
N ALA A 2 22.22 9.93 -30.02
CA ALA A 2 23.18 9.05 -30.67
C ALA A 2 24.23 8.58 -29.65
N PHE A 3 24.62 7.30 -29.67
CA PHE A 3 25.74 6.78 -28.89
C PHE A 3 27.04 7.29 -29.50
N THR A 4 27.58 8.39 -28.97
CA THR A 4 28.72 9.05 -29.60
C THR A 4 30.07 8.48 -29.18
N GLU A 5 30.23 7.80 -28.04
CA GLU A 5 31.50 7.18 -27.65
C GLU A 5 31.31 5.96 -26.72
N PHE A 6 32.11 4.91 -26.95
CA PHE A 6 32.20 3.78 -26.02
C PHE A 6 32.94 4.22 -24.74
N PRO A 7 32.43 3.88 -23.54
CA PRO A 7 33.06 4.29 -22.30
C PRO A 7 34.44 3.61 -22.15
N LYS A 8 35.48 4.41 -21.93
CA LYS A 8 36.88 3.96 -21.75
C LYS A 8 37.06 3.06 -20.52
N ILE A 9 36.11 3.08 -19.59
CA ILE A 9 36.09 2.28 -18.36
C ILE A 9 34.72 1.61 -18.29
N ILE A 10 34.70 0.28 -18.12
CA ILE A 10 33.47 -0.47 -17.92
C ILE A 10 32.88 -0.03 -16.57
N PRO A 11 31.66 0.54 -16.53
CA PRO A 11 31.05 0.95 -15.28
C PRO A 11 30.80 -0.28 -14.40
N THR A 12 31.03 -0.12 -13.10
CA THR A 12 30.77 -1.16 -12.12
C THR A 12 29.27 -1.45 -12.01
N PRO A 13 28.88 -2.66 -11.55
CA PRO A 13 27.46 -2.99 -11.33
C PRO A 13 26.73 -1.97 -10.44
N LYS A 14 27.43 -1.38 -9.47
CA LYS A 14 26.88 -0.34 -8.57
C LYS A 14 26.54 0.94 -9.34
N GLU A 15 27.43 1.38 -10.23
CA GLU A 15 27.23 2.58 -11.06
C GLU A 15 26.13 2.39 -12.10
N VAL A 16 26.06 1.20 -12.71
CA VAL A 16 24.97 0.84 -13.63
C VAL A 16 23.63 0.85 -12.90
N ASN A 17 23.55 0.27 -11.71
CA ASN A 17 22.33 0.28 -10.90
C ASN A 17 21.92 1.69 -10.48
N GLN A 18 22.86 2.54 -10.06
CA GLN A 18 22.57 3.94 -9.73
C GLN A 18 22.02 4.73 -10.93
N ARG A 19 22.62 4.56 -12.12
CA ARG A 19 22.14 5.20 -13.35
C ARG A 19 20.77 4.68 -13.75
N GLY A 20 20.51 3.38 -13.63
CA GLY A 20 19.21 2.77 -13.88
C GLY A 20 18.12 3.31 -12.96
N ILE A 21 18.41 3.41 -11.65
CA ILE A 21 17.48 4.00 -10.67
C ILE A 21 17.22 5.48 -11.00
N ALA A 22 18.25 6.26 -11.32
CA ALA A 22 18.11 7.67 -11.69
C ALA A 22 17.26 7.85 -12.95
N TYR A 23 17.47 7.02 -13.98
CA TYR A 23 16.68 7.03 -15.21
C TYR A 23 15.21 6.67 -14.94
N CYS A 24 14.97 5.60 -14.18
CA CYS A 24 13.62 5.21 -13.76
C CYS A 24 12.92 6.30 -12.95
N ARG A 25 13.64 7.01 -12.06
CA ARG A 25 13.10 8.17 -11.32
C ARG A 25 12.76 9.34 -12.24
N ASN A 26 13.61 9.61 -13.23
CA ASN A 26 13.40 10.68 -14.20
C ASN A 26 12.17 10.40 -15.09
N VAL A 27 11.99 9.14 -15.53
CA VAL A 27 10.86 8.74 -16.39
C VAL A 27 9.55 8.57 -15.60
N LEU A 28 9.60 7.96 -14.42
CA LEU A 28 8.41 7.59 -13.63
C LEU A 28 8.04 8.63 -12.56
N GLY A 29 8.84 9.68 -12.41
CA GLY A 29 8.78 10.62 -11.31
C GLY A 29 9.33 10.05 -9.98
N ASP A 30 9.88 10.96 -9.17
CA ASP A 30 10.45 10.71 -7.85
C ASP A 30 9.36 10.63 -6.75
N LYS A 31 8.27 9.91 -7.03
CA LYS A 31 7.31 9.60 -5.95
C LYS A 31 7.88 8.48 -5.10
N ASP A 32 7.88 8.70 -3.79
CA ASP A 32 8.34 7.71 -2.84
C ASP A 32 7.53 6.40 -2.99
N PRO A 33 8.13 5.24 -2.63
CA PRO A 33 7.48 3.95 -2.81
C PRO A 33 6.12 3.83 -2.12
N ILE A 34 5.90 4.53 -0.99
CA ILE A 34 4.64 4.48 -0.24
C ILE A 34 3.56 5.23 -1.01
N THR A 35 3.85 6.43 -1.53
CA THR A 35 2.94 7.16 -2.42
C THR A 35 2.57 6.33 -3.63
N LYS A 36 3.54 5.69 -4.28
CA LYS A 36 3.27 4.81 -5.44
C LYS A 36 2.39 3.63 -5.05
N ALA A 37 2.66 2.97 -3.92
CA ALA A 37 1.87 1.85 -3.44
C ALA A 37 0.43 2.25 -3.11
N PHE A 38 0.24 3.31 -2.33
CA PHE A 38 -1.09 3.80 -1.95
C PHE A 38 -1.92 4.22 -3.17
N ASN A 39 -1.33 4.97 -4.10
CA ASN A 39 -2.06 5.47 -5.26
C ASN A 39 -2.49 4.36 -6.23
N ARG A 40 -1.80 3.21 -6.23
CA ARG A 40 -2.14 2.04 -7.06
C ARG A 40 -3.30 1.21 -6.50
N LEU A 41 -3.63 1.37 -5.22
CA LEU A 41 -4.78 0.69 -4.61
C LEU A 41 -6.08 1.09 -5.31
N SER A 42 -7.02 0.16 -5.40
CA SER A 42 -8.39 0.46 -5.81
C SER A 42 -9.08 1.38 -4.79
N GLN A 43 -10.17 2.05 -5.20
CA GLN A 43 -10.89 2.95 -4.29
C GLN A 43 -11.36 2.28 -2.98
N PRO A 44 -11.91 1.03 -2.99
CA PRO A 44 -12.27 0.33 -1.76
C PRO A 44 -11.07 0.08 -0.83
N GLU A 45 -9.95 -0.36 -1.39
CA GLU A 45 -8.73 -0.64 -0.63
C GLU A 45 -8.13 0.63 -0.01
N LYS A 46 -8.15 1.75 -0.76
CA LYS A 46 -7.79 3.06 -0.21
C LYS A 46 -8.68 3.42 0.97
N GLY A 47 -9.99 3.20 0.85
CA GLY A 47 -10.96 3.39 1.92
C GLY A 47 -10.59 2.63 3.20
N CYS A 48 -10.19 1.36 3.09
CA CYS A 48 -9.74 0.57 4.23
C CYS A 48 -8.49 1.16 4.90
N VAL A 49 -7.49 1.57 4.11
CA VAL A 49 -6.26 2.17 4.64
C VAL A 49 -6.56 3.50 5.35
N ILE A 50 -7.38 4.36 4.74
CA ILE A 50 -7.80 5.66 5.27
C ILE A 50 -8.59 5.49 6.57
N ALA A 51 -9.52 4.53 6.62
CA ALA A 51 -10.29 4.21 7.82
C ALA A 51 -9.37 3.75 8.97
N LEU A 52 -8.41 2.87 8.68
CA LEU A 52 -7.42 2.45 9.68
C LEU A 52 -6.50 3.60 10.14
N ALA A 53 -6.18 4.51 9.23
CA ALA A 53 -5.35 5.68 9.51
C ALA A 53 -6.05 6.72 10.41
N GLY A 54 -7.39 6.69 10.49
CA GLY A 54 -8.16 7.70 11.21
C GLY A 54 -7.92 9.10 10.63
N THR A 55 -7.87 9.21 9.31
CA THR A 55 -7.72 10.51 8.65
C THR A 55 -9.02 11.30 8.71
N GLU A 56 -8.91 12.59 8.99
CA GLU A 56 -10.01 13.53 9.09
C GLU A 56 -9.92 14.59 7.98
N SER A 57 -10.94 15.45 7.86
CA SER A 57 -10.94 16.55 6.88
C SER A 57 -9.76 17.51 7.03
N GLY A 58 -9.24 17.69 8.26
CA GLY A 58 -8.02 18.49 8.52
C GLY A 58 -6.72 17.86 8.02
N ASP A 59 -6.73 16.57 7.68
CA ASP A 59 -5.58 15.87 7.10
C ASP A 59 -5.50 16.04 5.58
N LEU A 60 -6.52 16.65 4.94
CA LEU A 60 -6.53 16.97 3.52
C LEU A 60 -5.96 18.37 3.29
N LYS A 61 -5.16 18.53 2.23
CA LYS A 61 -4.73 19.87 1.76
C LYS A 61 -5.90 20.73 1.31
N THR A 62 -6.97 20.08 0.84
CA THR A 62 -8.21 20.73 0.44
C THR A 62 -9.38 19.83 0.88
N PRO A 63 -10.32 20.32 1.72
CA PRO A 63 -11.34 19.49 2.37
C PRO A 63 -12.30 18.75 1.43
N PHE A 64 -12.37 19.14 0.16
CA PHE A 64 -13.38 18.68 -0.81
C PHE A 64 -12.80 17.83 -1.95
N LEU A 65 -11.57 17.37 -1.83
CA LEU A 65 -10.97 16.50 -2.86
C LEU A 65 -11.60 15.11 -2.79
N SER A 66 -12.30 14.71 -3.85
CA SER A 66 -12.88 13.38 -4.02
C SER A 66 -11.86 12.32 -4.42
N ASP A 67 -10.71 12.75 -4.94
CA ASP A 67 -9.64 11.84 -5.37
C ASP A 67 -8.75 11.48 -4.17
N LEU A 68 -8.82 10.20 -3.76
CA LEU A 68 -8.03 9.62 -2.67
C LEU A 68 -6.59 9.35 -3.13
N ARG A 69 -5.88 10.42 -3.49
CA ARG A 69 -4.46 10.37 -3.82
C ARG A 69 -3.65 10.87 -2.66
N LEU A 70 -2.51 10.23 -2.42
CA LEU A 70 -1.67 10.58 -1.27
C LEU A 70 -1.13 12.01 -1.35
N GLU A 71 -0.99 12.55 -2.57
CA GLU A 71 -0.57 13.94 -2.80
C GLU A 71 -1.57 14.97 -2.26
N ASN A 72 -2.83 14.57 -2.03
CA ASN A 72 -3.90 15.45 -1.56
C ASN A 72 -3.94 15.58 -0.04
N TYR A 73 -3.08 14.86 0.68
CA TYR A 73 -3.00 14.90 2.14
C TYR A 73 -1.91 15.86 2.61
N THR A 74 -2.13 16.49 3.76
CA THR A 74 -1.11 17.24 4.48
C THR A 74 0.02 16.32 4.92
N HIS A 75 1.10 16.89 5.42
CA HIS A 75 2.21 16.10 5.95
C HIS A 75 1.78 15.19 7.12
N GLU A 76 0.88 15.65 7.98
CA GLU A 76 0.31 14.83 9.06
C GLU A 76 -0.61 13.74 8.53
N GLY A 77 -1.48 14.05 7.55
CA GLY A 77 -2.31 13.05 6.87
C GLY A 77 -1.47 11.95 6.21
N TYR A 78 -0.40 12.33 5.51
CA TYR A 78 0.57 11.40 4.95
C TYR A 78 1.17 10.48 6.04
N ARG A 79 1.61 11.04 7.17
CA ARG A 79 2.18 10.28 8.29
C ARG A 79 1.18 9.28 8.86
N LYS A 80 -0.08 9.65 9.02
CA LYS A 80 -1.15 8.75 9.48
C LYS A 80 -1.33 7.58 8.51
N ILE A 81 -1.46 7.88 7.21
CA ILE A 81 -1.63 6.85 6.17
C ILE A 81 -0.42 5.92 6.11
N ALA A 82 0.80 6.46 6.14
CA ALA A 82 2.02 5.65 6.13
C ALA A 82 2.09 4.69 7.32
N ARG A 83 1.71 5.14 8.53
CA ARG A 83 1.61 4.27 9.72
C ARG A 83 0.55 3.19 9.55
N ALA A 84 -0.61 3.50 8.97
CA ALA A 84 -1.66 2.53 8.70
C ALA A 84 -1.18 1.45 7.71
N MET A 85 -0.54 1.84 6.61
CA MET A 85 0.03 0.89 5.65
C MET A 85 1.09 -0.02 6.29
N TRP A 86 1.97 0.55 7.12
CA TRP A 86 2.94 -0.24 7.87
C TRP A 86 2.26 -1.22 8.82
N ARG A 87 1.21 -0.79 9.53
CA ARG A 87 0.45 -1.65 10.45
C ARG A 87 -0.26 -2.79 9.73
N ILE A 88 -0.87 -2.53 8.57
CA ILE A 88 -1.47 -3.56 7.71
C ILE A 88 -0.41 -4.60 7.33
N ARG A 89 0.76 -4.16 6.87
CA ARG A 89 1.86 -5.07 6.52
C ARG A 89 2.29 -5.94 7.71
N THR A 90 2.45 -5.33 8.89
CA THR A 90 2.83 -6.07 10.10
C THR A 90 1.76 -7.09 10.50
N LEU A 91 0.48 -6.72 10.43
CA LEU A 91 -0.62 -7.65 10.72
C LEU A 91 -0.70 -8.77 9.69
N ALA A 92 -0.58 -8.45 8.40
CA ALA A 92 -0.58 -9.45 7.34
C ALA A 92 0.54 -10.50 7.54
N ASN A 93 1.72 -10.08 8.00
CA ASN A 93 2.82 -10.99 8.30
C ASN A 93 2.59 -11.88 9.55
N GLN A 94 1.59 -11.58 10.38
CA GLN A 94 1.21 -12.41 11.53
C GLN A 94 0.10 -13.41 11.19
N LEU A 95 -0.58 -13.23 10.05
CA LEU A 95 -1.62 -14.14 9.61
C LEU A 95 -0.99 -15.42 9.01
N PRO A 96 -1.67 -16.57 9.09
CA PRO A 96 -1.16 -17.79 8.49
C PRO A 96 -0.95 -17.63 6.99
N ASP A 97 0.22 -18.08 6.51
CA ASP A 97 0.50 -18.19 5.09
C ASP A 97 -0.57 -19.06 4.43
N PHE A 98 -1.09 -18.63 3.27
CA PHE A 98 -2.15 -19.32 2.51
C PHE A 98 -3.55 -19.36 3.14
N SER A 99 -3.80 -18.52 4.15
CA SER A 99 -5.17 -18.27 4.61
C SER A 99 -6.03 -17.70 3.47
N THR A 100 -7.14 -18.37 3.16
CA THR A 100 -8.12 -17.90 2.18
C THR A 100 -9.31 -17.30 2.90
N LEU A 101 -10.16 -16.52 2.21
CA LEU A 101 -11.42 -16.04 2.80
C LEU A 101 -12.24 -17.21 3.38
N LYS A 102 -12.24 -18.37 2.71
CA LYS A 102 -12.89 -19.59 3.21
C LYS A 102 -12.33 -20.06 4.55
N THR A 103 -11.02 -19.95 4.76
CA THR A 103 -10.38 -20.27 6.04
C THR A 103 -10.94 -19.41 7.17
N TYR A 104 -11.20 -18.13 6.91
CA TYR A 104 -11.79 -17.21 7.89
C TYR A 104 -13.29 -17.42 8.11
N THR A 105 -14.05 -17.79 7.06
CA THR A 105 -15.50 -17.98 7.17
C THR A 105 -15.92 -19.39 7.60
N THR A 106 -14.99 -20.36 7.61
CA THR A 106 -15.28 -21.71 8.11
C THR A 106 -15.66 -21.69 9.60
N GLN A 107 -15.08 -20.79 10.40
CA GLN A 107 -15.46 -20.62 11.81
C GLN A 107 -16.89 -20.09 11.98
N ASP A 108 -17.34 -19.21 11.09
CA ASP A 108 -18.71 -18.67 11.11
C ASP A 108 -19.76 -19.78 10.88
N GLN A 109 -19.47 -20.71 9.96
CA GLN A 109 -20.32 -21.87 9.69
C GLN A 109 -20.37 -22.85 10.88
N LEU A 110 -19.27 -23.01 11.61
CA LEU A 110 -19.20 -23.86 12.81
C LEU A 110 -20.02 -23.24 13.95
N MET A 111 -19.87 -21.94 14.22
CA MET A 111 -20.66 -21.25 15.25
C MET A 111 -22.17 -21.27 14.96
N THR A 112 -22.56 -21.20 13.68
CA THR A 112 -23.97 -21.29 13.28
C THR A 112 -24.56 -22.67 13.54
N ARG A 113 -23.78 -23.73 13.30
CA ARG A 113 -24.17 -25.12 13.61
C ARG A 113 -24.27 -25.39 15.10
N GLU A 114 -23.35 -24.87 15.90
CA GLU A 114 -23.40 -25.01 17.37
C GLU A 114 -24.64 -24.33 17.97
N LYS A 115 -24.99 -23.13 17.50
CA LYS A 115 -26.23 -22.44 17.90
C LYS A 115 -27.50 -23.21 17.52
N TYR A 116 -27.52 -23.82 16.33
CA TYR A 116 -28.63 -24.66 15.91
C TYR A 116 -28.77 -25.90 16.82
N ASN A 117 -27.67 -26.59 17.10
CA ASN A 117 -27.67 -27.78 17.96
C ASN A 117 -27.99 -27.48 19.42
N ALA A 118 -27.69 -26.28 19.92
CA ALA A 118 -28.01 -25.84 21.29
C ALA A 118 -29.48 -25.43 21.48
N THR A 119 -30.24 -25.23 20.39
CA THR A 119 -31.66 -24.83 20.42
C THR A 119 -32.61 -25.96 20.06
N HIS A 120 -32.09 -27.06 19.51
CA HIS A 120 -32.87 -28.18 18.98
C HIS A 120 -32.47 -29.55 19.59
N ASN A 121 -31.62 -29.54 20.62
CA ASN A 121 -31.44 -30.64 21.58
C ASN A 121 -31.92 -30.17 22.96
#